data_AF-A0A1C3ZYH7-F1
#
_entry.id   AF-A0A1C3ZYH7-F1
#
_cell.length_a   1.000
_cell.length_b   1.000
_cell.length_c   1.000
_cell.angle_alpha   90.00
_cell.angle_beta   90.00
_cell.angle_gamma   90.00
#
_symmetry.space_group_name_H-M   'P 1'
#
loop_
_entity.id
_entity.type
_entity.pdbx_description
1 polymer ?
#
loop_
_entity_poly.entity_id
_entity_poly.type
_entity_poly.pdbx_seq_one_letter_code
_entity_poly.pdbx_strand_id
1 'polypeptide(L)'
;MFFALSTGVRMSEIFTLTWHNADLVNRVATVTNENAKSGKARALLLNHDAMELIRKLRFRYNCEYVFTRSTKKRVYNIDRRDFKQDCQLSGIDNFYFHDLRHTWASWHVQAGTPLYTLT
;
A
#
# COMPACT_ATOMS: atom_id res chain seq x y z
N MET A 1 -3.38 -0.53 -6.94
CA MET A 1 -2.35 -1.52 -7.32
C MET A 1 -0.95 -1.01 -7.01
N PHE A 2 -0.53 0.12 -7.60
CA PHE A 2 0.83 0.67 -7.50
C PHE A 2 1.40 0.79 -6.07
N PHE A 3 0.66 1.40 -5.13
CA PHE A 3 1.16 1.59 -3.75
C PHE A 3 1.62 0.29 -3.07
N ALA A 4 0.86 -0.81 -3.24
CA ALA A 4 1.19 -2.09 -2.62
C ALA A 4 2.47 -2.69 -3.21
N LEU A 5 2.67 -2.54 -4.51
CA LEU A 5 3.86 -3.01 -5.22
C LEU A 5 5.11 -2.21 -4.84
N SER A 6 4.97 -0.89 -4.64
CA SER A 6 6.10 -0.01 -4.29
C SER A 6 6.53 -0.14 -2.82
N THR A 7 5.64 -0.60 -1.93
CA THR A 7 5.85 -0.51 -0.47
C THR A 7 5.74 -1.84 0.27
N GLY A 8 5.22 -2.91 -0.35
CA GLY A 8 5.04 -4.23 0.28
C GLY A 8 3.94 -4.29 1.36
N VAL A 9 3.15 -3.23 1.53
CA VAL A 9 2.18 -3.10 2.62
C VAL A 9 0.97 -4.00 2.40
N ARG A 10 0.41 -4.56 3.49
CA ARG A 10 -0.78 -5.40 3.39
C ARG A 10 -1.99 -4.56 3.01
N MET A 11 -2.92 -5.15 2.26
CA MET A 11 -4.16 -4.47 1.84
C MET A 11 -4.90 -3.79 3.00
N SER A 12 -5.04 -4.48 4.14
CA SER A 12 -5.70 -3.95 5.34
C SER A 12 -4.98 -2.73 5.92
N GLU A 13 -3.65 -2.75 5.91
CA GLU A 13 -2.79 -1.66 6.38
C GLU A 13 -2.86 -0.44 5.43
N ILE A 14 -2.96 -0.67 4.11
CA ILE A 14 -3.16 0.39 3.11
C ILE A 14 -4.46 1.14 3.37
N PHE A 15 -5.57 0.41 3.55
CA PHE A 15 -6.88 1.05 3.69
C PHE A 15 -7.18 1.59 5.09
N THR A 16 -6.31 1.35 6.06
CA THR A 16 -6.37 1.95 7.41
C THR A 16 -5.42 3.13 7.56
N LEU A 17 -4.59 3.42 6.56
CA LEU A 17 -3.68 4.55 6.60
C LEU A 17 -4.46 5.87 6.59
N THR A 18 -4.23 6.67 7.62
CA THR A 18 -4.81 8.02 7.79
C THR A 18 -3.76 9.09 7.50
N TRP A 19 -4.23 10.30 7.17
CA TRP A 19 -3.33 11.45 6.99
C TRP A 19 -2.55 11.79 8.26
N HIS A 20 -3.15 11.55 9.43
CA HIS A 20 -2.49 11.73 10.72
C HIS A 20 -1.27 10.82 10.89
N ASN A 21 -1.35 9.59 10.38
CA ASN A 21 -0.27 8.61 10.46
C ASN A 21 0.71 8.70 9.28
N ALA A 22 0.58 9.68 8.38
CA ALA A 22 1.42 9.85 7.20
C ALA A 22 2.28 11.12 7.31
N ASP A 23 3.53 10.96 7.74
CA ASP A 23 4.53 12.03 7.74
C ASP A 23 5.18 12.14 6.36
N LEU A 24 4.66 13.06 5.57
CA LEU A 24 5.14 13.33 4.20
C LEU A 24 6.44 14.12 4.15
N VAL A 25 6.88 14.71 5.27
CA VAL A 25 8.17 15.43 5.35
C VAL A 25 9.28 14.40 5.52
N ASN A 26 9.12 13.50 6.50
CA ASN A 26 10.08 12.44 6.78
C ASN A 26 9.92 11.22 5.87
N ARG A 27 8.88 11.20 5.02
CA ARG A 27 8.55 10.09 4.10
C ARG A 27 8.29 8.77 4.85
N VAL A 28 7.60 8.87 5.96
CA VAL A 28 7.25 7.73 6.81
C VAL A 28 5.75 7.72 7.05
N ALA A 29 5.14 6.56 6.88
CA ALA A 29 3.81 6.27 7.39
C ALA A 29 3.92 5.36 8.61
N THR A 30 2.99 5.46 9.55
CA THR A 30 2.94 4.59 10.72
C THR A 30 1.79 3.60 10.55
N VAL A 31 2.11 2.31 10.54
CA VAL A 31 1.09 1.27 10.71
C VAL A 31 0.92 1.09 12.21
N THR A 32 -0.27 1.41 12.73
CA THR A 32 -0.57 1.28 14.16
C THR A 32 -0.65 -0.19 14.57
N ASN A 33 -0.46 -0.47 15.86
CA ASN A 33 -0.59 -1.81 16.43
C ASN A 33 -1.94 -2.46 16.11
N GLU A 34 -3.05 -1.70 16.21
CA GLU A 34 -4.41 -2.16 15.91
C GLU A 34 -4.58 -2.62 14.45
N ASN A 35 -3.85 -1.98 13.54
CA ASN A 35 -3.95 -2.24 12.09
C ASN A 35 -2.86 -3.19 11.58
N ALA A 36 -1.80 -3.41 12.37
CA ALA A 36 -0.71 -4.31 12.04
C ALA A 36 -1.13 -5.76 12.26
N LYS A 37 -0.87 -6.64 11.27
CA LYS A 37 -1.12 -8.09 11.41
C LYS A 37 -0.38 -8.70 12.61
N SER A 38 0.77 -8.15 12.98
CA SER A 38 1.60 -8.61 14.09
C SER A 38 1.18 -8.05 15.45
N GLY A 39 0.21 -7.11 15.50
CA GLY A 39 -0.13 -6.36 16.71
C GLY A 39 0.95 -5.37 17.15
N LYS A 40 2.01 -5.16 16.35
CA LYS A 40 3.11 -4.24 16.66
C LYS A 40 3.11 -3.08 15.68
N ALA A 41 3.11 -1.86 16.22
CA ALA A 41 3.25 -0.67 15.40
C ALA A 41 4.61 -0.69 14.69
N ARG A 42 4.63 -0.23 13.43
CA ARG A 42 5.86 -0.18 12.65
C ARG A 42 5.87 1.02 11.72
N ALA A 43 7.06 1.54 11.48
CA ALA A 43 7.29 2.51 10.42
C ALA A 43 7.18 1.82 9.05
N LEU A 44 6.57 2.54 8.12
CA LEU A 44 6.48 2.23 6.71
C LEU A 44 7.22 3.32 5.95
N LEU A 45 8.34 2.96 5.33
CA LEU A 45 9.07 3.90 4.49
C LEU A 45 8.31 4.13 3.17
N LEU A 46 8.11 5.39 2.82
CA LEU A 46 7.44 5.80 1.60
C LEU A 46 8.52 6.16 0.57
N ASN A 47 8.71 5.29 -0.42
CA ASN A 47 9.62 5.57 -1.53
C ASN A 47 9.09 6.73 -2.40
N HIS A 48 9.90 7.16 -3.37
CA HIS A 48 9.56 8.28 -4.25
C HIS A 48 8.18 8.10 -4.91
N ASP A 49 7.94 6.94 -5.50
CA ASP A 49 6.69 6.53 -6.15
C ASP A 49 5.47 6.60 -5.22
N ALA A 50 5.59 6.06 -4.01
CA ALA A 50 4.55 6.10 -2.99
C ALA A 50 4.25 7.55 -2.58
N MET A 51 5.29 8.37 -2.43
CA MET A 51 5.17 9.78 -2.08
C MET A 51 4.45 10.58 -3.17
N GLU A 52 4.76 10.34 -4.45
CA GLU A 52 4.06 10.99 -5.56
C GLU A 52 2.57 10.62 -5.58
N LEU A 53 2.27 9.34 -5.41
CA LEU A 53 0.89 8.86 -5.37
C LEU A 53 0.11 9.51 -4.21
N ILE A 54 0.68 9.51 -3.00
CA ILE A 54 0.03 10.10 -1.83
C ILE A 54 -0.21 11.60 -2.02
N ARG A 55 0.75 12.34 -2.58
CA ARG A 55 0.57 13.78 -2.87
C ARG A 55 -0.57 14.04 -3.85
N LYS A 56 -0.74 13.20 -4.88
CA LYS A 56 -1.87 13.27 -5.81
C LYS A 56 -3.23 13.03 -5.13
N LEU A 57 -3.26 12.25 -4.05
CA LEU A 57 -4.47 11.94 -3.30
C LEU A 57 -4.86 13.02 -2.27
N ARG A 58 -3.88 13.75 -1.70
CA ARG A 58 -4.07 14.71 -0.58
C ARG A 58 -5.08 15.83 -0.86
N PHE A 59 -5.36 16.12 -2.13
CA PHE A 59 -6.25 17.21 -2.53
C PHE A 59 -7.60 16.75 -3.10
N ARG A 60 -7.88 15.43 -3.09
CA ARG A 60 -9.04 14.90 -3.80
C ARG A 60 -10.31 14.87 -2.94
N TYR A 61 -10.20 14.50 -1.66
CA TYR A 61 -11.37 14.29 -0.80
C TYR A 61 -11.09 14.74 0.65
N ASN A 62 -12.08 15.38 1.28
CA ASN A 62 -12.07 15.64 2.72
C ASN A 62 -12.43 14.35 3.47
N CYS A 63 -11.43 13.48 3.68
CA CYS A 63 -11.57 12.22 4.40
C CYS A 63 -10.33 11.98 5.25
N GLU A 64 -10.49 11.31 6.39
CA GLU A 64 -9.40 10.96 7.30
C GLU A 64 -8.40 9.97 6.68
N TYR A 65 -8.89 9.07 5.83
CA TYR A 65 -8.10 8.02 5.20
C TYR A 65 -7.42 8.51 3.93
N VAL A 66 -6.17 8.06 3.71
CA VAL A 66 -5.39 8.40 2.50
C VAL A 66 -6.00 7.78 1.25
N PHE A 67 -6.47 6.53 1.36
CA PHE A 67 -7.06 5.77 0.25
C PHE A 67 -8.57 5.65 0.41
N THR A 68 -9.31 6.43 -0.37
CA THR A 68 -10.78 6.45 -0.36
C THR A 68 -11.36 6.27 -1.75
N ARG A 69 -12.59 5.78 -1.83
CA ARG A 69 -13.41 5.87 -3.04
C ARG A 69 -14.13 7.23 -3.09
N SER A 70 -14.79 7.51 -4.21
CA SER A 70 -15.64 8.71 -4.41
C SER A 70 -16.70 8.90 -3.33
N THR A 71 -17.08 7.83 -2.64
CA THR A 71 -18.03 7.83 -1.51
C THR A 71 -17.49 8.49 -0.23
N LYS A 72 -16.21 8.91 -0.19
CA LYS A 72 -15.53 9.51 0.97
C LYS A 72 -15.55 8.65 2.23
N LYS A 73 -15.78 7.34 2.08
CA LYS A 73 -15.76 6.35 3.16
C LYS A 73 -14.49 5.50 3.09
N ARG A 74 -14.14 4.91 4.23
CA ARG A 74 -13.09 3.89 4.33
C ARG A 74 -13.36 2.77 3.33
N VAL A 75 -12.30 2.35 2.64
CA VAL A 75 -12.31 1.19 1.76
C VAL A 75 -11.89 -0.03 2.59
N TYR A 76 -12.48 -1.19 2.33
CA TYR A 76 -12.08 -2.43 3.02
C TYR A 76 -11.45 -3.43 2.05
N ASN A 77 -11.72 -3.28 0.76
CA ASN A 77 -11.25 -4.18 -0.27
C ASN A 77 -11.05 -3.45 -1.60
N ILE A 78 -10.17 -4.00 -2.43
CA ILE A 78 -10.02 -3.59 -3.82
C ILE A 78 -11.26 -3.92 -4.63
N ASP A 79 -11.45 -3.26 -5.78
CA ASP A 79 -12.36 -3.81 -6.77
C ASP A 79 -11.62 -4.95 -7.49
N ARG A 80 -12.11 -6.17 -7.32
CA ARG A 80 -11.50 -7.36 -7.92
C ARG A 80 -11.65 -7.37 -9.44
N ARG A 81 -12.68 -6.71 -9.98
CA ARG A 81 -12.90 -6.63 -11.42
C ARG A 81 -11.86 -5.70 -12.04
N ASP A 82 -11.69 -4.51 -11.46
CA ASP A 82 -10.66 -3.56 -11.91
C ASP A 82 -9.27 -4.19 -11.86
N PHE A 83 -8.94 -4.87 -10.77
CA PHE A 83 -7.63 -5.54 -10.63
C PHE A 83 -7.45 -6.67 -11.65
N LYS A 84 -8.48 -7.49 -11.89
CA LYS A 84 -8.42 -8.57 -12.89
C LYS A 84 -8.27 -7.98 -14.30
N GLN A 85 -8.96 -6.89 -14.59
CA GLN A 85 -8.85 -6.20 -15.87
C GLN A 85 -7.43 -5.63 -16.08
N ASP A 86 -6.85 -5.00 -15.06
CA ASP A 86 -5.45 -4.52 -15.12
C ASP A 86 -4.46 -5.66 -15.38
N CYS A 87 -4.66 -6.83 -14.74
CA CYS A 87 -3.83 -8.02 -14.98
C CYS A 87 -3.97 -8.52 -16.42
N GLN A 88 -5.20 -8.60 -16.94
CA GLN A 88 -5.48 -9.01 -18.32
C GLN A 88 -4.84 -8.06 -19.34
N LEU A 89 -4.95 -6.75 -19.13
CA LEU A 89 -4.32 -5.73 -19.98
C LEU A 89 -2.79 -5.82 -19.95
N SER A 90 -2.23 -6.33 -18.85
CA SER A 90 -0.79 -6.54 -18.67
C SER A 90 -0.32 -7.93 -19.14
N GLY A 91 -1.22 -8.79 -19.64
CA GLY A 91 -0.89 -10.16 -20.03
C GLY A 91 -0.51 -11.07 -18.86
N ILE A 92 -0.99 -10.78 -17.65
CA ILE A 92 -0.70 -11.52 -16.43
C ILE A 92 -1.89 -12.42 -16.08
N ASP A 93 -1.64 -13.72 -16.00
CA ASP A 93 -2.61 -14.74 -15.59
C ASP A 93 -2.37 -15.24 -14.15
N ASN A 94 -3.43 -15.72 -13.51
CA ASN A 94 -3.41 -16.32 -12.16
C ASN A 94 -2.70 -15.45 -11.09
N PHE A 95 -2.96 -14.15 -11.10
CA PHE A 95 -2.34 -13.19 -10.18
C PHE A 95 -3.39 -12.55 -9.27
N TYR A 96 -3.09 -12.50 -7.98
CA TYR A 96 -3.93 -11.98 -6.92
C TYR A 96 -3.28 -10.76 -6.26
N PHE A 97 -4.07 -9.96 -5.54
CA PHE A 97 -3.55 -8.74 -4.92
C PHE A 97 -2.41 -9.00 -3.92
N HIS A 98 -2.43 -10.13 -3.20
CA HIS A 98 -1.37 -10.46 -2.26
C HIS A 98 -0.04 -10.77 -2.96
N ASP A 99 -0.07 -11.15 -4.25
CA ASP A 99 1.12 -11.40 -5.04
C ASP A 99 1.91 -10.11 -5.30
N LEU A 100 1.28 -8.93 -5.27
CA LEU A 100 2.01 -7.64 -5.31
C LEU A 100 3.05 -7.54 -4.19
N ARG A 101 2.70 -8.03 -2.98
CA ARG A 101 3.63 -8.05 -1.85
C ARG A 101 4.72 -9.10 -2.05
N HIS A 102 4.38 -10.26 -2.63
CA HIS A 102 5.38 -11.27 -2.97
C HIS A 102 6.38 -10.75 -4.01
N THR A 103 5.89 -10.05 -5.04
CA THR A 103 6.74 -9.39 -6.04
C THR A 103 7.65 -8.35 -5.42
N TRP A 104 7.12 -7.47 -4.56
CA TRP A 104 7.94 -6.49 -3.83
C TRP A 104 9.04 -7.16 -2.99
N ALA A 105 8.71 -8.23 -2.27
CA ALA A 105 9.68 -8.95 -1.45
C ALA A 105 10.76 -9.62 -2.32
N SER A 106 10.37 -10.25 -3.43
CA SER A 106 11.30 -10.85 -4.39
C SER A 106 12.27 -9.83 -4.98
N TRP A 107 11.79 -8.64 -5.36
CA TRP A 107 12.65 -7.57 -5.86
C TRP A 107 13.65 -7.09 -4.80
N HIS A 108 13.21 -6.93 -3.55
CA HIS A 108 14.11 -6.58 -2.46
C HIS A 108 15.19 -7.63 -2.20
N VAL A 109 14.82 -8.91 -2.21
CA VAL A 109 15.78 -10.02 -2.04
C VAL A 109 16.77 -10.07 -3.20
N GLN A 110 16.30 -9.90 -4.44
CA GLN A 110 17.17 -9.83 -5.63
C GLN A 110 18.13 -8.63 -5.56
N ALA A 111 17.72 -7.53 -4.95
CA ALA A 111 18.55 -6.36 -4.68
C ALA A 111 19.46 -6.52 -3.44
N GLY A 112 19.50 -7.70 -2.82
CA GLY A 112 20.37 -8.00 -1.68
C GLY A 112 19.81 -7.62 -0.31
N THR A 113 18.53 -7.24 -0.22
CA THR A 113 17.89 -6.98 1.09
C THR A 113 17.63 -8.30 1.82
N PRO A 114 18.10 -8.47 3.07
CA PRO A 114 17.82 -9.69 3.83
C PRO A 114 16.33 -9.90 4.09
N LEU A 115 15.86 -11.15 3.97
CA LEU A 115 14.44 -11.49 4.07
C LEU A 115 13.81 -11.11 5.42
N TYR A 116 14.57 -11.20 6.52
CA TYR A 116 14.09 -10.86 7.86
C TYR A 116 13.75 -9.37 8.03
N THR A 117 14.20 -8.52 7.10
CA THR A 117 13.88 -7.08 7.05
C THR A 117 12.52 -6.81 6.38
N LEU A 118 11.93 -7.81 5.69
CA LEU A 118 10.76 -7.65 4.80
C LEU A 118 9.42 -8.09 5.43
N THR A 119 9.20 -7.79 6.70
CA THR A 119 8.06 -8.30 7.52
C THR A 119 6.81 -7.41 7.58
#